data_AF-A0A662XTU6-F1
#
_entry.id   AF-A0A662XTU6-F1
#
_cell.length_a   1.000
_cell.length_b   1.000
_cell.length_c   1.000
_cell.angle_alpha   90.00
_cell.angle_beta   90.00
_cell.angle_gamma   90.00
#
_symmetry.space_group_name_H-M   'P 1'
#
loop_
_entity.id
_entity.type
_entity.pdbx_description
1 polymer ?
#
loop_
_entity_poly.entity_id
_entity_poly.type
_entity_poly.pdbx_seq_one_letter_code
_entity_poly.pdbx_strand_id
1 'polypeptide(L)'
;MSAGGTSSDTNSLGALSFLPDNQQPMETAAELAAPAGLTEASPATSVAQKQHVVEIPASVLALGSDDIKHFQETMPEPCSRPTESFLECLNDILISWIRQDNAVDIAAPLGSFLHASLERIIASSQIGLSDSPKATSAGVFDSMLDQVLSESPELFVPFLKAMYTRDVTIAFRLLAFCCSRSDTKSPETALAPYVAFVEATGGNLTQNIVKDLTLSQQIDDARAQACAILDKPLPSTSKDEMDAVSATVLFLCPYLFVHMEHPFLSKLMARSEALVQLLLGLVTPTTLNALCTRVAMHEFSIFKSRLANIVLSSLQWSSWEQYGMWDLVVVELQAGRSTAAEKNMMAAARKVLACVNPKESPETMTGLLKCLIHFRPDTSVLQSVFKLPDAYDDFPLAVLACWMDKFPDVVTDYVRGTLEKAAAMGERSKDPAVADMLRKLDRLQAQHSSCLAADREAAQSPEIAVLRDEGVAAAVRTVLHRQDGIASASNLPALDAAFSEEELPPHKKPRLSGDS
;
A
#
# COMPACT_ATOMS: atom_id res chain seq x y z
N MET A 1 23.61 42.19 14.22
CA MET A 1 23.41 41.49 12.95
C MET A 1 23.06 40.04 13.26
N SER A 2 21.87 39.62 12.82
CA SER A 2 21.37 38.25 12.58
C SER A 2 21.28 37.20 13.71
N ALA A 3 20.08 36.62 13.75
CA ALA A 3 19.65 35.30 14.26
C ALA A 3 19.66 35.08 15.79
N GLY A 4 18.55 34.78 16.46
CA GLY A 4 17.34 34.06 16.03
C GLY A 4 17.39 32.63 16.57
N GLY A 5 17.34 32.48 17.90
CA GLY A 5 17.28 31.17 18.57
C GLY A 5 15.85 30.85 18.96
N THR A 6 15.22 29.94 18.24
CA THR A 6 13.94 29.33 18.61
C THR A 6 14.21 27.95 19.19
N SER A 7 13.74 27.74 20.41
CA SER A 7 13.75 26.48 21.14
C SER A 7 12.98 25.40 20.39
N SER A 8 13.54 24.20 20.34
CA SER A 8 12.87 23.00 19.83
C SER A 8 11.88 22.50 20.87
N ASP A 9 10.58 22.68 20.60
CA ASP A 9 9.53 21.97 21.31
C ASP A 9 9.49 20.51 20.83
N THR A 10 9.93 19.62 21.71
CA THR A 10 9.67 18.19 21.62
C THR A 10 8.21 17.94 21.99
N ASN A 11 7.32 17.79 21.02
CA ASN A 11 5.99 17.19 21.22
C ASN A 11 5.45 16.65 19.89
N SER A 12 5.56 15.34 19.67
CA SER A 12 4.77 14.59 18.70
C SER A 12 4.78 13.10 19.05
N LEU A 13 4.13 12.77 20.18
CA LEU A 13 3.52 11.47 20.41
C LEU A 13 2.02 11.74 20.52
N GLY A 14 1.33 11.64 19.37
CA GLY A 14 -0.10 11.91 19.24
C GLY A 14 -0.72 10.95 18.23
N ALA A 15 -0.57 9.65 18.47
CA ALA A 15 -1.18 8.59 17.68
C ALA A 15 -1.89 7.56 18.57
N LEU A 16 -2.62 8.02 19.59
CA LEU A 16 -3.47 7.17 20.45
C LEU A 16 -4.73 7.89 20.94
N SER A 17 -5.34 8.76 20.11
CA SER A 17 -6.63 9.38 20.43
C SER A 17 -7.72 8.90 19.47
N PHE A 18 -7.98 7.59 19.49
CA PHE A 18 -9.13 6.98 18.82
C PHE A 18 -9.80 5.97 19.75
N LEU A 19 -10.30 6.43 20.90
CA LEU A 19 -11.32 5.72 21.65
C LEU A 19 -12.33 6.75 22.20
N PRO A 20 -13.63 6.56 21.98
CA PRO A 20 -14.63 7.25 22.79
C PRO A 20 -14.71 6.62 24.18
N ASP A 21 -14.52 7.43 25.22
CA ASP A 21 -14.93 7.09 26.58
C ASP A 21 -16.45 6.86 26.61
N ASN A 22 -16.88 5.62 26.82
CA ASN A 22 -18.15 5.34 27.47
C ASN A 22 -18.08 3.98 28.17
N GLN A 23 -17.87 4.03 29.47
CA GLN A 23 -18.05 2.93 30.40
C GLN A 23 -19.55 2.69 30.61
N GLN A 24 -20.07 1.51 30.27
CA GLN A 24 -21.07 0.79 31.08
C GLN A 24 -20.95 -0.74 30.84
N PRO A 25 -21.17 -1.58 31.87
CA PRO A 25 -20.72 -2.96 31.91
C PRO A 25 -21.68 -3.94 31.22
N MET A 26 -21.12 -4.84 30.42
CA MET A 26 -21.85 -5.92 29.77
C MET A 26 -21.92 -7.13 30.71
N GLU A 27 -23.10 -7.39 31.27
CA GLU A 27 -23.38 -8.64 31.98
C GLU A 27 -23.41 -9.82 31.01
N THR A 28 -22.77 -10.89 31.45
CA THR A 28 -22.56 -12.17 30.80
C THR A 28 -23.80 -13.03 30.96
N ALA A 29 -24.31 -13.61 29.88
CA ALA A 29 -25.12 -14.82 29.94
C ALA A 29 -24.93 -15.62 28.65
N ALA A 30 -23.93 -16.49 28.69
CA ALA A 30 -23.89 -17.67 27.85
C ALA A 30 -24.92 -18.66 28.38
N GLU A 31 -25.80 -19.18 27.52
CA GLU A 31 -26.37 -20.50 27.76
C GLU A 31 -26.52 -21.26 26.46
N LEU A 32 -25.72 -22.34 26.39
CA LEU A 32 -25.81 -23.43 25.43
C LEU A 32 -27.17 -24.11 25.50
N ALA A 33 -27.74 -24.43 24.35
CA ALA A 33 -28.53 -25.65 24.19
C ALA A 33 -28.28 -26.25 22.80
N ALA A 34 -27.74 -27.47 22.79
CA ALA A 34 -27.54 -28.33 21.63
C ALA A 34 -28.87 -29.00 21.19
N PRO A 35 -28.93 -29.66 20.02
CA PRO A 35 -30.14 -29.82 19.22
C PRO A 35 -30.97 -31.04 19.62
N ALA A 36 -32.29 -30.89 19.67
CA ALA A 36 -33.24 -32.00 19.64
C ALA A 36 -33.95 -31.99 18.29
N GLY A 37 -33.81 -33.11 17.55
CA GLY A 37 -34.27 -33.24 16.19
C GLY A 37 -35.78 -33.26 16.00
N LEU A 38 -36.21 -32.88 14.82
CA LEU A 38 -37.54 -33.10 14.24
C LEU A 38 -37.32 -33.18 12.71
N THR A 39 -37.45 -34.38 12.13
CA THR A 39 -38.61 -34.83 11.34
C THR A 39 -38.90 -33.97 10.11
N GLU A 40 -38.79 -34.63 8.96
CA GLU A 40 -39.31 -34.21 7.67
C GLU A 40 -40.74 -33.64 7.78
N ALA A 41 -40.91 -32.40 7.32
CA ALA A 41 -42.08 -31.96 6.57
C ALA A 41 -41.83 -30.57 6.01
N SER A 42 -41.59 -30.48 4.70
CA SER A 42 -41.85 -29.25 3.93
C SER A 42 -43.29 -28.79 4.18
N PRO A 43 -43.52 -27.48 4.15
CA PRO A 43 -44.05 -26.94 2.90
C PRO A 43 -43.29 -25.70 2.44
N ALA A 44 -42.96 -25.72 1.15
CA ALA A 44 -42.58 -24.54 0.39
C ALA A 44 -43.68 -23.48 0.56
N THR A 45 -43.36 -22.40 1.26
CA THR A 45 -44.19 -21.20 1.30
C THR A 45 -43.54 -20.23 0.34
N SER A 46 -44.05 -20.17 -0.89
CA SER A 46 -43.67 -19.16 -1.87
C SER A 46 -44.06 -17.79 -1.33
N VAL A 47 -43.07 -17.03 -0.81
CA VAL A 47 -43.26 -15.63 -0.46
C VAL A 47 -43.43 -14.84 -1.75
N ALA A 48 -44.67 -14.60 -2.14
CA ALA A 48 -45.00 -13.66 -3.20
C ALA A 48 -44.48 -12.27 -2.81
N GLN A 49 -43.44 -11.79 -3.49
CA GLN A 49 -42.90 -10.44 -3.35
C GLN A 49 -43.98 -9.41 -3.73
N LYS A 50 -44.66 -8.84 -2.74
CA LYS A 50 -45.46 -7.63 -2.96
C LYS A 50 -44.50 -6.49 -3.34
N GLN A 51 -44.74 -5.84 -4.49
CA GLN A 51 -44.11 -4.57 -4.85
C GLN A 51 -44.32 -3.59 -3.68
N HIS A 52 -43.23 -3.10 -3.12
CA HIS A 52 -43.26 -2.16 -2.00
C HIS A 52 -43.52 -0.76 -2.57
N VAL A 53 -44.78 -0.33 -2.59
CA VAL A 53 -45.15 1.03 -3.03
C VAL A 53 -44.66 2.03 -1.99
N VAL A 54 -43.73 2.91 -2.38
CA VAL A 54 -43.19 3.95 -1.51
C VAL A 54 -44.17 5.13 -1.49
N GLU A 55 -44.46 5.66 -0.30
CA GLU A 55 -45.32 6.83 -0.14
C GLU A 55 -44.69 8.05 -0.84
N ILE A 56 -45.48 8.73 -1.68
CA ILE A 56 -45.01 9.86 -2.48
C ILE A 56 -45.21 11.15 -1.68
N PRO A 57 -44.15 11.91 -1.37
CA PRO A 57 -44.28 13.20 -0.69
C PRO A 57 -45.14 14.18 -1.50
N ALA A 58 -45.95 15.00 -0.83
CA ALA A 58 -46.82 15.98 -1.48
C ALA A 58 -46.06 16.97 -2.38
N SER A 59 -44.84 17.35 -2.00
CA SER A 59 -43.96 18.21 -2.80
C SER A 59 -43.45 17.53 -4.07
N VAL A 60 -43.33 16.20 -4.06
CA VAL A 60 -42.89 15.40 -5.22
C VAL A 60 -44.08 15.11 -6.14
N LEU A 61 -45.29 14.90 -5.60
CA LEU A 61 -46.52 14.75 -6.40
C LEU A 61 -46.77 15.93 -7.35
N ALA A 62 -46.32 17.13 -6.99
CA ALA A 62 -46.43 18.33 -7.83
C ALA A 62 -45.63 18.24 -9.14
N LEU A 63 -44.68 17.30 -9.26
CA LEU A 63 -43.87 17.08 -10.46
C LEU A 63 -44.61 16.32 -11.57
N GLY A 64 -45.72 15.65 -11.25
CA GLY A 64 -46.47 14.81 -12.18
C GLY A 64 -46.86 13.48 -11.54
N SER A 65 -48.10 13.36 -11.06
CA SER A 65 -48.58 12.15 -10.36
C SER A 65 -48.53 10.90 -11.23
N ASP A 66 -48.82 11.04 -12.52
CA ASP A 66 -48.91 9.93 -13.46
C ASP A 66 -47.52 9.40 -13.80
N ASP A 67 -46.53 10.28 -14.00
CA ASP A 67 -45.13 9.90 -14.29
C ASP A 67 -44.49 9.19 -13.08
N ILE A 68 -44.73 9.69 -11.86
CA ILE A 68 -44.22 9.06 -10.63
C ILE A 68 -44.86 7.70 -10.40
N LYS A 69 -46.16 7.58 -10.67
CA LYS A 69 -46.86 6.30 -10.59
C LYS A 69 -46.33 5.31 -11.63
N HIS A 70 -46.12 5.79 -12.87
CA HIS A 70 -45.56 4.97 -13.94
C HIS A 70 -44.12 4.52 -13.63
N PHE A 71 -43.30 5.39 -13.03
CA PHE A 71 -41.96 5.03 -12.53
C PHE A 71 -42.01 3.91 -11.49
N GLN A 72 -42.95 3.96 -10.53
CA GLN A 72 -43.10 2.90 -9.54
C GLN A 72 -43.62 1.59 -10.16
N GLU A 73 -44.50 1.67 -11.16
CA GLU A 73 -45.04 0.51 -11.88
C GLU A 73 -44.01 -0.16 -12.80
N THR A 74 -43.08 0.62 -13.36
CA THR A 74 -42.02 0.15 -14.27
C THR A 74 -40.71 -0.20 -13.56
N MET A 75 -40.69 -0.14 -12.22
CA MET A 75 -39.52 -0.44 -11.41
C MET A 75 -38.95 -1.83 -11.75
N PRO A 76 -37.68 -1.93 -12.21
CA PRO A 76 -37.11 -3.21 -12.58
C PRO A 76 -36.92 -4.10 -11.35
N GLU A 77 -36.91 -5.42 -11.59
CA GLU A 77 -36.47 -6.34 -10.54
C GLU A 77 -35.02 -6.02 -10.16
N PRO A 78 -34.64 -6.09 -8.87
CA PRO A 78 -33.25 -5.92 -8.51
C PRO A 78 -32.38 -6.99 -9.19
N CYS A 79 -31.13 -6.66 -9.48
CA CYS A 79 -30.22 -7.46 -10.31
C CYS A 79 -30.67 -7.70 -11.77
N SER A 80 -31.79 -7.11 -12.24
CA SER A 80 -32.18 -7.18 -13.65
C SER A 80 -31.73 -5.95 -14.42
N ARG A 81 -31.74 -6.07 -15.75
CA ARG A 81 -31.51 -4.93 -16.63
C ARG A 81 -32.69 -3.96 -16.52
N PRO A 82 -32.47 -2.64 -16.29
CA PRO A 82 -33.55 -1.67 -16.35
C PRO A 82 -34.12 -1.60 -17.78
N THR A 83 -35.43 -1.38 -17.90
CA THR A 83 -36.06 -1.11 -19.20
C THR A 83 -35.76 0.32 -19.64
N GLU A 84 -35.81 0.57 -20.95
CA GLU A 84 -35.68 1.91 -21.51
C GLU A 84 -36.77 2.84 -20.98
N SER A 85 -38.02 2.35 -20.92
CA SER A 85 -39.16 3.09 -20.36
C SER A 85 -38.95 3.54 -18.92
N PHE A 86 -38.30 2.71 -18.08
CA PHE A 86 -38.01 3.05 -16.70
C PHE A 86 -36.97 4.17 -16.61
N LEU A 87 -35.91 4.09 -17.42
CA LEU A 87 -34.88 5.13 -17.47
C LEU A 87 -35.43 6.45 -18.02
N GLU A 88 -36.31 6.39 -19.02
CA GLU A 88 -37.05 7.56 -19.52
C GLU A 88 -37.88 8.20 -18.41
N CYS A 89 -38.67 7.41 -17.66
CA CYS A 89 -39.47 7.94 -16.55
C CYS A 89 -38.61 8.59 -15.46
N LEU A 90 -37.50 7.95 -15.09
CA LEU A 90 -36.57 8.51 -14.11
C LEU A 90 -36.00 9.85 -14.59
N ASN A 91 -35.58 9.90 -15.86
CA ASN A 91 -35.08 11.13 -16.46
C ASN A 91 -36.16 12.21 -16.51
N ASP A 92 -37.39 11.89 -16.89
CA ASP A 92 -38.51 12.84 -16.97
C ASP A 92 -38.85 13.43 -15.60
N ILE A 93 -38.82 12.62 -14.53
CA ILE A 93 -38.99 13.11 -13.15
C ILE A 93 -37.89 14.11 -12.79
N LEU A 94 -36.63 13.79 -13.09
CA LEU A 94 -35.49 14.65 -12.81
C LEU A 94 -35.54 15.95 -13.65
N ILE A 95 -35.89 15.89 -14.94
CA ILE A 95 -36.06 17.08 -15.80
C ILE A 95 -37.18 17.96 -15.25
N SER A 96 -38.30 17.35 -14.88
CA SER A 96 -39.47 18.05 -14.36
C SER A 96 -39.18 18.75 -13.03
N TRP A 97 -38.37 18.13 -12.17
CA TRP A 97 -37.87 18.73 -10.94
C TRP A 97 -36.98 19.95 -11.20
N ILE A 98 -35.98 19.81 -12.06
CA ILE A 98 -35.01 20.88 -12.35
C ILE A 98 -35.70 22.13 -12.91
N ARG A 99 -36.81 21.97 -13.62
CA ARG A 99 -37.60 23.06 -14.20
C ARG A 99 -38.55 23.77 -13.24
N GLN A 100 -38.70 23.30 -12.00
CA GLN A 100 -39.58 23.95 -11.02
C GLN A 100 -38.95 25.22 -10.46
N ASP A 101 -39.77 26.27 -10.25
CA ASP A 101 -39.33 27.51 -9.61
C ASP A 101 -38.85 27.29 -8.14
N ASN A 102 -39.37 26.24 -7.49
CA ASN A 102 -38.99 25.83 -6.13
C ASN A 102 -38.14 24.54 -6.10
N ALA A 103 -37.35 24.28 -7.16
CA ALA A 103 -36.54 23.07 -7.27
C ALA A 103 -35.64 22.81 -6.05
N VAL A 104 -35.06 23.86 -5.45
CA VAL A 104 -34.23 23.75 -4.23
C VAL A 104 -35.01 23.15 -3.05
N ASP A 105 -36.27 23.56 -2.86
CA ASP A 105 -37.12 23.05 -1.77
C ASP A 105 -37.53 21.60 -1.99
N ILE A 106 -37.66 21.18 -3.25
CA ILE A 106 -38.06 19.82 -3.65
C ILE A 106 -36.86 18.85 -3.60
N ALA A 107 -35.63 19.34 -3.69
CA ALA A 107 -34.41 18.55 -3.81
C ALA A 107 -34.28 17.44 -2.74
N ALA A 108 -34.39 17.80 -1.45
CA ALA A 108 -34.25 16.84 -0.36
C ALA A 108 -35.42 15.83 -0.26
N PRO A 109 -36.70 16.25 -0.38
CA PRO A 109 -37.82 15.32 -0.50
C PRO A 109 -37.67 14.34 -1.68
N LEU A 110 -37.24 14.82 -2.85
CA LEU A 110 -37.06 14.00 -4.05
C LEU A 110 -35.92 13.00 -3.86
N GLY A 111 -34.76 13.44 -3.35
CA GLY A 111 -33.64 12.54 -3.05
C GLY A 111 -34.02 11.43 -2.08
N SER A 112 -34.77 11.76 -1.01
CA SER A 112 -35.28 10.75 -0.07
C SER A 112 -36.23 9.75 -0.73
N PHE A 113 -37.14 10.24 -1.58
CA PHE A 113 -38.12 9.43 -2.29
C PHE A 113 -37.46 8.49 -3.31
N LEU A 114 -36.54 9.02 -4.14
CA LEU A 114 -35.83 8.23 -5.14
C LEU A 114 -34.92 7.21 -4.48
N HIS A 115 -34.22 7.55 -3.40
CA HIS A 115 -33.48 6.56 -2.62
C HIS A 115 -34.40 5.43 -2.13
N ALA A 116 -35.51 5.77 -1.46
CA ALA A 116 -36.43 4.75 -0.94
C ALA A 116 -37.03 3.87 -2.04
N SER A 117 -37.27 4.44 -3.22
CA SER A 117 -37.80 3.69 -4.37
C SER A 117 -36.74 2.78 -5.02
N LEU A 118 -35.48 3.23 -5.06
CA LEU A 118 -34.37 2.54 -5.71
C LEU A 118 -33.51 1.72 -4.75
N GLU A 119 -33.83 1.68 -3.46
CA GLU A 119 -32.99 1.10 -2.40
C GLU A 119 -32.49 -0.31 -2.73
N ARG A 120 -33.40 -1.20 -3.19
CA ARG A 120 -33.03 -2.57 -3.55
C ARG A 120 -32.11 -2.63 -4.77
N ILE A 121 -32.32 -1.76 -5.75
CA ILE A 121 -31.46 -1.68 -6.94
C ILE A 121 -30.07 -1.19 -6.52
N ILE A 122 -30.00 -0.10 -5.75
CA ILE A 122 -28.74 0.46 -5.26
C ILE A 122 -27.99 -0.57 -4.41
N ALA A 123 -28.62 -1.17 -3.41
CA ALA A 123 -28.00 -2.14 -2.51
C ALA A 123 -27.51 -3.40 -3.24
N SER A 124 -28.22 -3.87 -4.27
CA SER A 124 -27.84 -5.07 -5.05
C SER A 124 -26.87 -4.78 -6.20
N SER A 125 -26.65 -3.50 -6.53
CA SER A 125 -25.84 -3.10 -7.69
C SER A 125 -24.34 -3.11 -7.41
N GLN A 126 -23.57 -3.44 -8.44
CA GLN A 126 -22.12 -3.23 -8.50
C GLN A 126 -21.80 -1.72 -8.62
N ILE A 127 -20.51 -1.40 -8.68
CA ILE A 127 -19.99 -0.07 -8.92
C ILE A 127 -19.74 0.10 -10.42
N GLY A 128 -20.42 1.06 -11.04
CA GLY A 128 -20.20 1.42 -12.43
C GLY A 128 -18.95 2.27 -12.61
N LEU A 129 -18.08 1.86 -13.53
CA LEU A 129 -16.83 2.56 -13.85
C LEU A 129 -16.75 3.00 -15.33
N SER A 130 -17.86 2.89 -16.06
CA SER A 130 -17.96 3.28 -17.46
C SER A 130 -18.15 4.79 -17.62
N ASP A 131 -17.48 5.38 -18.61
CA ASP A 131 -17.74 6.75 -19.08
C ASP A 131 -19.12 6.92 -19.73
N SER A 132 -19.76 5.81 -20.12
CA SER A 132 -21.11 5.81 -20.68
C SER A 132 -22.07 5.04 -19.77
N PRO A 133 -23.22 5.61 -19.39
CA PRO A 133 -24.22 4.89 -18.62
C PRO A 133 -24.73 3.74 -19.48
N LYS A 134 -24.44 2.50 -19.06
CA LYS A 134 -25.04 1.31 -19.65
C LYS A 134 -26.36 1.06 -18.95
N ALA A 135 -27.35 0.54 -19.68
CA ALA A 135 -28.59 0.07 -19.07
C ALA A 135 -28.30 -1.21 -18.28
N THR A 136 -27.76 -1.10 -17.09
CA THR A 136 -27.49 -2.14 -16.09
C THR A 136 -27.95 -1.64 -14.72
N SER A 137 -28.01 -2.50 -13.71
CA SER A 137 -28.44 -2.10 -12.35
C SER A 137 -27.50 -1.07 -11.72
N ALA A 138 -26.18 -1.19 -11.94
CA ALA A 138 -25.21 -0.17 -11.53
C ALA A 138 -25.41 1.14 -12.32
N GLY A 139 -25.69 1.02 -13.62
CA GLY A 139 -25.92 2.16 -14.50
C GLY A 139 -27.16 2.99 -14.17
N VAL A 140 -28.13 2.48 -13.41
CA VAL A 140 -29.29 3.28 -12.95
C VAL A 140 -28.85 4.43 -12.07
N PHE A 141 -28.01 4.16 -11.07
CA PHE A 141 -27.52 5.19 -10.15
C PHE A 141 -26.59 6.16 -10.87
N ASP A 142 -25.71 5.66 -11.75
CA ASP A 142 -24.84 6.51 -12.56
C ASP A 142 -25.66 7.43 -13.46
N SER A 143 -26.68 6.92 -14.17
CA SER A 143 -27.55 7.72 -15.04
C SER A 143 -28.24 8.84 -14.26
N MET A 144 -28.70 8.55 -13.04
CA MET A 144 -29.25 9.57 -12.15
C MET A 144 -28.19 10.62 -11.75
N LEU A 145 -26.97 10.18 -11.39
CA LEU A 145 -25.88 11.10 -11.07
C LEU A 145 -25.49 11.99 -12.26
N ASP A 146 -25.52 11.51 -13.50
CA ASP A 146 -25.24 12.33 -14.70
C ASP A 146 -26.09 13.56 -14.75
N GLN A 147 -27.39 13.35 -14.54
CA GLN A 147 -28.39 14.38 -14.66
C GLN A 147 -28.45 15.26 -13.42
N VAL A 148 -28.27 14.68 -12.23
CA VAL A 148 -28.27 15.45 -10.98
C VAL A 148 -27.03 16.34 -10.90
N LEU A 149 -25.87 15.83 -11.29
CA LEU A 149 -24.60 16.57 -11.20
C LEU A 149 -24.35 17.54 -12.36
N SER A 150 -25.20 17.55 -13.40
CA SER A 150 -25.17 18.61 -14.41
C SER A 150 -25.71 19.94 -13.88
N GLU A 151 -26.41 19.92 -12.75
CA GLU A 151 -27.02 21.09 -12.12
C GLU A 151 -26.09 21.78 -11.13
N SER A 152 -26.52 22.94 -10.62
CA SER A 152 -25.76 23.69 -9.63
C SER A 152 -25.68 22.96 -8.27
N PRO A 153 -24.64 23.21 -7.46
CA PRO A 153 -24.53 22.65 -6.11
C PRO A 153 -25.73 22.93 -5.20
N GLU A 154 -26.46 24.03 -5.43
CA GLU A 154 -27.66 24.38 -4.68
C GLU A 154 -28.80 23.35 -4.87
N LEU A 155 -28.81 22.64 -6.00
CA LEU A 155 -29.80 21.61 -6.31
C LEU A 155 -29.32 20.20 -5.93
N PHE A 156 -28.13 19.81 -6.38
CA PHE A 156 -27.69 18.42 -6.19
C PHE A 156 -27.25 18.12 -4.76
N VAL A 157 -26.71 19.09 -4.03
CA VAL A 157 -26.20 18.83 -2.67
C VAL A 157 -27.33 18.47 -1.70
N PRO A 158 -28.44 19.21 -1.59
CA PRO A 158 -29.56 18.81 -0.74
C PRO A 158 -30.17 17.45 -1.14
N PHE A 159 -30.25 17.18 -2.45
CA PHE A 159 -30.71 15.90 -2.99
C PHE A 159 -29.83 14.74 -2.52
N LEU A 160 -28.52 14.81 -2.75
CA LEU A 160 -27.58 13.75 -2.37
C LEU A 160 -27.44 13.63 -0.85
N LYS A 161 -27.53 14.73 -0.11
CA LYS A 161 -27.50 14.71 1.37
C LYS A 161 -28.71 13.98 1.94
N ALA A 162 -29.88 14.13 1.33
CA ALA A 162 -31.07 13.40 1.72
C ALA A 162 -30.92 11.88 1.46
N MET A 163 -30.34 11.49 0.32
CA MET A 163 -29.98 10.09 0.05
C MET A 163 -28.96 9.57 1.07
N TYR A 164 -27.88 10.32 1.30
CA TYR A 164 -26.80 9.97 2.23
C TYR A 164 -27.27 9.75 3.68
N THR A 165 -28.27 10.53 4.11
CA THR A 165 -28.86 10.38 5.45
C THR A 165 -29.54 9.02 5.63
N ARG A 166 -29.98 8.39 4.53
CA ARG A 166 -30.56 7.04 4.53
C ARG A 166 -29.51 5.95 4.30
N ASP A 167 -28.55 6.21 3.42
CA ASP A 167 -27.50 5.28 3.03
C ASP A 167 -26.16 6.01 2.88
N VAL A 168 -25.23 5.71 3.79
CA VAL A 168 -23.90 6.33 3.79
C VAL A 168 -23.05 5.93 2.58
N THR A 169 -23.38 4.84 1.88
CA THR A 169 -22.63 4.33 0.72
C THR A 169 -22.78 5.23 -0.51
N ILE A 170 -23.77 6.13 -0.52
CA ILE A 170 -23.95 7.16 -1.55
C ILE A 170 -22.67 8.00 -1.72
N ALA A 171 -21.96 8.28 -0.63
CA ALA A 171 -20.71 9.04 -0.69
C ALA A 171 -19.59 8.29 -1.44
N PHE A 172 -19.47 6.98 -1.19
CA PHE A 172 -18.53 6.12 -1.92
C PHE A 172 -18.89 6.03 -3.41
N ARG A 173 -20.17 5.83 -3.73
CA ARG A 173 -20.63 5.74 -5.14
C ARG A 173 -20.40 7.06 -5.88
N LEU A 174 -20.64 8.21 -5.22
CA LEU A 174 -20.33 9.52 -5.78
C LEU A 174 -18.83 9.69 -6.04
N LEU A 175 -17.97 9.29 -5.09
CA LEU A 175 -16.52 9.31 -5.28
C LEU A 175 -16.12 8.45 -6.49
N ALA A 176 -16.66 7.24 -6.59
CA ALA A 176 -16.38 6.33 -7.69
C ALA A 176 -16.80 6.90 -9.05
N PHE A 177 -17.99 7.49 -9.11
CA PHE A 177 -18.52 8.18 -10.28
C PHE A 177 -17.65 9.37 -10.72
N CYS A 178 -17.20 10.20 -9.77
CA CYS A 178 -16.33 11.33 -10.07
C CYS A 178 -14.96 10.87 -10.61
N CYS A 179 -14.40 9.80 -10.03
CA CYS A 179 -13.14 9.22 -10.50
C CYS A 179 -13.28 8.57 -11.88
N SER A 180 -14.41 7.92 -12.19
CA SER A 180 -14.59 7.21 -13.46
C SER A 180 -14.66 8.13 -14.67
N ARG A 181 -15.17 9.35 -14.52
CA ARG A 181 -15.42 10.32 -15.62
C ARG A 181 -14.33 11.37 -15.79
N SER A 182 -13.12 11.00 -15.42
CA SER A 182 -12.00 11.91 -15.23
C SER A 182 -11.02 11.96 -16.40
N ASP A 183 -11.18 11.10 -17.42
CA ASP A 183 -10.21 10.83 -18.49
C ASP A 183 -9.70 12.06 -19.29
N THR A 184 -10.34 13.22 -19.13
CA THR A 184 -9.89 14.49 -19.73
C THR A 184 -9.88 15.69 -18.76
N LYS A 185 -10.24 15.48 -17.49
CA LYS A 185 -10.46 16.55 -16.51
C LYS A 185 -9.32 16.59 -15.48
N SER A 186 -9.00 17.79 -14.99
CA SER A 186 -8.13 17.91 -13.81
C SER A 186 -8.81 17.25 -12.60
N PRO A 187 -8.05 16.74 -11.62
CA PRO A 187 -8.63 16.11 -10.42
C PRO A 187 -9.52 17.08 -9.63
N GLU A 188 -9.26 18.39 -9.70
CA GLU A 188 -10.11 19.43 -9.10
C GLU A 188 -11.49 19.47 -9.77
N THR A 189 -11.54 19.51 -11.11
CA THR A 189 -12.81 19.53 -11.84
C THR A 189 -13.55 18.21 -11.73
N ALA A 190 -12.83 17.08 -11.78
CA ALA A 190 -13.43 15.75 -11.68
C ALA A 190 -14.07 15.51 -10.30
N LEU A 191 -13.38 15.89 -9.22
CA LEU A 191 -13.85 15.69 -7.84
C LEU A 191 -14.68 16.84 -7.29
N ALA A 192 -14.87 17.95 -8.02
CA ALA A 192 -15.63 19.10 -7.57
C ALA A 192 -17.03 18.75 -7.02
N PRO A 193 -17.84 17.86 -7.65
CA PRO A 193 -19.13 17.46 -7.09
C PRO A 193 -19.02 16.77 -5.73
N TYR A 194 -18.04 15.86 -5.60
CA TYR A 194 -17.77 15.17 -4.35
C TYR A 194 -17.28 16.13 -3.25
N VAL A 195 -16.44 17.13 -3.60
CA VAL A 195 -16.03 18.17 -2.64
C VAL A 195 -17.21 18.98 -2.13
N ALA A 196 -18.06 19.49 -3.03
CA ALA A 196 -19.23 20.27 -2.64
C ALA A 196 -20.16 19.48 -1.70
N PHE A 197 -20.34 18.18 -1.97
CA PHE A 197 -21.07 17.28 -1.11
C PHE A 197 -20.40 17.07 0.26
N VAL A 198 -19.09 16.83 0.30
CA VAL A 198 -18.33 16.66 1.55
C VAL A 198 -18.38 17.92 2.41
N GLU A 199 -18.22 19.10 1.82
CA GLU A 199 -18.28 20.38 2.53
C GLU A 199 -19.67 20.60 3.16
N ALA A 200 -20.74 20.31 2.43
CA ALA A 200 -22.10 20.46 2.91
C ALA A 200 -22.53 19.42 3.97
N THR A 201 -21.81 18.30 4.06
CA THR A 201 -21.95 17.31 5.15
C THR A 201 -21.03 17.63 6.34
N GLY A 202 -20.25 18.72 6.27
CA GLY A 202 -19.35 19.16 7.35
C GLY A 202 -18.04 18.38 7.43
N GLY A 203 -17.68 17.66 6.35
CA GLY A 203 -16.50 16.81 6.27
C GLY A 203 -15.25 17.53 5.76
N ASN A 204 -14.13 16.80 5.82
CA ASN A 204 -12.87 17.22 5.21
C ASN A 204 -12.54 16.27 4.07
N LEU A 205 -12.25 16.82 2.88
CA LEU A 205 -11.97 16.01 1.67
C LEU A 205 -11.03 14.83 1.92
N THR A 206 -9.88 15.06 2.53
CA THR A 206 -8.89 14.00 2.78
C THR A 206 -9.40 12.92 3.72
N GLN A 207 -10.10 13.30 4.79
CA GLN A 207 -10.65 12.33 5.75
C GLN A 207 -11.83 11.57 5.15
N ASN A 208 -12.69 12.25 4.40
CA ASN A 208 -13.85 11.65 3.75
C ASN A 208 -13.46 10.69 2.63
N ILE A 209 -12.44 10.98 1.82
CA ILE A 209 -11.94 10.01 0.82
C ILE A 209 -11.55 8.71 1.52
N VAL A 210 -10.70 8.76 2.55
CA VAL A 210 -10.27 7.55 3.26
C VAL A 210 -11.44 6.85 3.94
N LYS A 211 -12.33 7.62 4.60
CA LYS A 211 -13.54 7.09 5.25
C LYS A 211 -14.43 6.37 4.25
N ASP A 212 -14.72 6.97 3.11
CA ASP A 212 -15.66 6.39 2.15
C ASP A 212 -15.04 5.17 1.48
N LEU A 213 -13.74 5.19 1.16
CA LEU A 213 -13.02 4.00 0.66
C LEU A 213 -13.01 2.85 1.68
N THR A 214 -13.00 3.11 2.99
CA THR A 214 -13.09 2.05 4.02
C THR A 214 -14.44 1.33 4.05
N LEU A 215 -15.48 1.89 3.42
CA LEU A 215 -16.80 1.25 3.32
C LEU A 215 -16.84 0.14 2.27
N SER A 216 -15.82 -0.02 1.42
CA SER A 216 -15.86 -0.93 0.27
C SER A 216 -16.24 -2.37 0.64
N GLN A 217 -15.63 -2.93 1.69
CA GLN A 217 -15.95 -4.28 2.16
C GLN A 217 -17.39 -4.38 2.65
N GLN A 218 -17.85 -3.39 3.42
CA GLN A 218 -19.21 -3.36 3.95
C GLN A 218 -20.25 -3.24 2.83
N ILE A 219 -19.94 -2.49 1.77
CA ILE A 219 -20.78 -2.37 0.57
C ILE A 219 -20.91 -3.74 -0.10
N ASP A 220 -19.82 -4.47 -0.26
CA ASP A 220 -19.86 -5.79 -0.88
C ASP A 220 -20.57 -6.84 -0.02
N ASP A 221 -20.39 -6.79 1.30
CA ASP A 221 -21.10 -7.66 2.24
C ASP A 221 -22.61 -7.38 2.22
N ALA A 222 -23.00 -6.09 2.28
CA ALA A 222 -24.40 -5.67 2.19
C ALA A 222 -25.03 -6.05 0.85
N ARG A 223 -24.27 -5.94 -0.24
CA ARG A 223 -24.69 -6.36 -1.58
C ARG A 223 -24.89 -7.87 -1.66
N ALA A 224 -23.95 -8.66 -1.14
CA ALA A 224 -24.08 -10.11 -1.08
C ALA A 224 -25.33 -10.53 -0.28
N GLN A 225 -25.57 -9.88 0.86
CA GLN A 225 -26.76 -10.11 1.68
C GLN A 225 -28.05 -9.72 0.93
N ALA A 226 -28.07 -8.57 0.25
CA ALA A 226 -29.21 -8.14 -0.55
C ALA A 226 -29.53 -9.13 -1.68
N CYS A 227 -28.52 -9.59 -2.42
CA CYS A 227 -28.70 -10.60 -3.47
C CYS A 227 -29.23 -11.93 -2.90
N ALA A 228 -28.71 -12.36 -1.74
CA ALA A 228 -29.16 -13.59 -1.07
C ALA A 228 -30.63 -13.51 -0.63
N ILE A 229 -31.07 -12.38 -0.06
CA ILE A 229 -32.48 -12.16 0.33
C ILE A 229 -33.42 -12.20 -0.88
N LEU A 230 -32.91 -11.82 -2.05
CA LEU A 230 -33.66 -11.79 -3.30
C LEU A 230 -33.63 -13.13 -4.07
N ASP A 231 -32.95 -14.15 -3.55
CA ASP A 231 -32.70 -15.44 -4.23
C ASP A 231 -32.09 -15.26 -5.64
N LYS A 232 -31.30 -14.20 -5.85
CA LYS A 232 -30.61 -13.93 -7.11
C LYS A 232 -29.11 -14.25 -6.95
N PRO A 233 -28.49 -14.98 -7.91
CA PRO A 233 -27.05 -15.17 -7.89
C PRO A 233 -26.33 -13.83 -8.04
N LEU A 234 -25.14 -13.69 -7.45
CA LEU A 234 -24.32 -12.50 -7.67
C LEU A 234 -24.09 -12.33 -9.18
N PRO A 235 -24.42 -11.16 -9.76
CA PRO A 235 -24.19 -10.91 -11.17
C PRO A 235 -22.69 -11.05 -11.48
N SER A 236 -22.37 -11.69 -12.60
CA SER A 236 -20.99 -11.83 -13.08
C SER A 236 -20.37 -10.45 -13.32
N THR A 237 -19.16 -10.22 -12.81
CA THR A 237 -18.41 -8.98 -13.04
C THR A 237 -18.21 -8.75 -14.54
N SER A 238 -18.72 -7.63 -15.05
CA SER A 238 -18.42 -7.17 -16.40
C SER A 238 -17.14 -6.33 -16.40
N LYS A 239 -16.59 -5.99 -17.57
CA LYS A 239 -15.36 -5.17 -17.64
C LYS A 239 -15.54 -3.78 -17.02
N ASP A 240 -16.76 -3.27 -17.02
CA ASP A 240 -17.07 -1.88 -16.64
C ASP A 240 -17.85 -1.79 -15.32
N GLU A 241 -18.04 -2.92 -14.64
CA GLU A 241 -18.70 -3.02 -13.34
C GLU A 241 -17.87 -3.88 -12.41
N MET A 242 -17.63 -3.38 -11.21
CA MET A 242 -16.80 -4.06 -10.22
C MET A 242 -17.52 -4.11 -8.87
N ASP A 243 -17.17 -5.11 -8.07
CA ASP A 243 -17.45 -5.03 -6.64
C ASP A 243 -16.69 -3.85 -6.01
N ALA A 244 -17.16 -3.36 -4.86
CA ALA A 244 -16.66 -2.12 -4.28
C ALA A 244 -15.21 -2.23 -3.81
N VAL A 245 -14.79 -3.41 -3.32
CA VAL A 245 -13.40 -3.71 -2.97
C VAL A 245 -12.51 -3.64 -4.21
N SER A 246 -12.88 -4.31 -5.30
CA SER A 246 -12.13 -4.32 -6.55
C SER A 246 -12.11 -2.93 -7.19
N ALA A 247 -13.20 -2.17 -7.15
CA ALA A 247 -13.23 -0.78 -7.60
C ALA A 247 -12.26 0.09 -6.78
N THR A 248 -12.24 -0.08 -5.45
CA THR A 248 -11.31 0.64 -4.57
C THR A 248 -9.87 0.32 -4.91
N VAL A 249 -9.54 -0.97 -4.98
CA VAL A 249 -8.18 -1.48 -5.15
C VAL A 249 -7.66 -1.22 -6.56
N LEU A 250 -8.43 -1.55 -7.59
CA LEU A 250 -8.00 -1.53 -8.98
C LEU A 250 -8.37 -0.25 -9.73
N PHE A 251 -9.14 0.66 -9.15
CA PHE A 251 -9.53 1.88 -9.86
C PHE A 251 -9.32 3.14 -9.03
N LEU A 252 -10.00 3.27 -7.90
CA LEU A 252 -10.02 4.51 -7.11
C LEU A 252 -8.65 4.84 -6.50
N CYS A 253 -8.02 3.88 -5.83
CA CYS A 253 -6.68 4.08 -5.28
C CYS A 253 -5.66 4.41 -6.38
N PRO A 254 -5.56 3.65 -7.50
CA PRO A 254 -4.74 4.02 -8.65
C PRO A 254 -4.99 5.44 -9.16
N TYR A 255 -6.25 5.85 -9.36
CA TYR A 255 -6.61 7.21 -9.78
C TYR A 255 -6.04 8.25 -8.81
N LEU A 256 -6.22 8.04 -7.50
CA LEU A 256 -5.67 8.94 -6.49
C LEU A 256 -4.14 9.01 -6.56
N PHE A 257 -3.45 7.87 -6.70
CA PHE A 257 -1.98 7.82 -6.81
C PHE A 257 -1.43 8.53 -8.06
N VAL A 258 -2.13 8.43 -9.21
CA VAL A 258 -1.77 9.20 -10.42
C VAL A 258 -1.78 10.70 -10.12
N HIS A 259 -2.80 11.18 -9.42
CA HIS A 259 -3.04 12.61 -9.22
C HIS A 259 -2.49 13.17 -7.90
N MET A 260 -1.81 12.35 -7.09
CA MET A 260 -1.40 12.73 -5.74
C MET A 260 -0.44 13.93 -5.67
N GLU A 261 0.35 14.19 -6.72
CA GLU A 261 1.23 15.37 -6.76
C GLU A 261 0.48 16.69 -7.05
N HIS A 262 -0.79 16.61 -7.47
CA HIS A 262 -1.59 17.79 -7.72
C HIS A 262 -1.82 18.56 -6.40
N PRO A 263 -1.68 19.91 -6.36
CA PRO A 263 -1.83 20.70 -5.14
C PRO A 263 -3.16 20.45 -4.39
N PHE A 264 -4.23 20.18 -5.14
CA PHE A 264 -5.55 19.81 -4.64
C PHE A 264 -5.53 18.56 -3.72
N LEU A 265 -4.72 17.54 -4.03
CA LEU A 265 -4.59 16.30 -3.26
C LEU A 265 -3.37 16.29 -2.32
N SER A 266 -2.66 17.41 -2.17
CA SER A 266 -1.45 17.52 -1.36
C SER A 266 -1.63 17.09 0.11
N LYS A 267 -2.81 17.35 0.70
CA LYS A 267 -3.15 16.91 2.07
C LYS A 267 -3.39 15.40 2.16
N LEU A 268 -3.93 14.79 1.11
CA LEU A 268 -4.06 13.34 1.01
C LEU A 268 -2.69 12.68 0.89
N MET A 269 -1.82 13.26 0.04
CA MET A 269 -0.40 12.90 -0.02
C MET A 269 0.31 12.99 1.33
N ALA A 270 -0.03 13.98 2.14
CA ALA A 270 0.53 14.14 3.48
C ALA A 270 0.25 12.93 4.39
N ARG A 271 -0.80 12.15 4.09
CA ARG A 271 -1.29 10.98 4.82
C ARG A 271 -1.33 9.73 3.96
N SER A 272 -0.43 9.63 2.98
CA SER A 272 -0.39 8.52 2.02
C SER A 272 -0.24 7.16 2.69
N GLU A 273 0.34 7.09 3.89
CA GLU A 273 0.47 5.85 4.67
C GLU A 273 -0.88 5.17 4.92
N ALA A 274 -1.90 5.94 5.32
CA ALA A 274 -3.22 5.40 5.60
C ALA A 274 -3.92 4.89 4.34
N LEU A 275 -3.72 5.56 3.19
CA LEU A 275 -4.28 5.10 1.92
C LEU A 275 -3.59 3.82 1.44
N VAL A 276 -2.26 3.73 1.58
CA VAL A 276 -1.51 2.51 1.23
C VAL A 276 -1.89 1.35 2.15
N GLN A 277 -2.04 1.59 3.45
CA GLN A 277 -2.51 0.57 4.38
C GLN A 277 -3.92 0.09 4.02
N LEU A 278 -4.84 1.02 3.73
CA LEU A 278 -6.19 0.67 3.29
C LEU A 278 -6.18 -0.19 2.02
N LEU A 279 -5.39 0.22 1.01
CA LEU A 279 -5.22 -0.55 -0.22
C LEU A 279 -4.79 -1.98 0.11
N LEU A 280 -3.74 -2.15 0.91
CA LEU A 280 -3.15 -3.45 1.21
C LEU A 280 -4.04 -4.32 2.09
N GLY A 281 -4.83 -3.72 2.98
CA GLY A 281 -5.82 -4.42 3.78
C GLY A 281 -6.98 -5.00 2.96
N LEU A 282 -7.24 -4.45 1.76
CA LEU A 282 -8.29 -4.88 0.84
C LEU A 282 -7.78 -5.81 -0.28
N VAL A 283 -6.47 -5.82 -0.51
CA VAL A 283 -5.85 -6.53 -1.63
C VAL A 283 -5.83 -8.04 -1.36
N THR A 284 -6.18 -8.79 -2.40
CA THR A 284 -6.00 -10.24 -2.52
C THR A 284 -4.77 -10.57 -3.38
N PRO A 285 -4.23 -11.80 -3.36
CA PRO A 285 -3.09 -12.15 -4.21
C PRO A 285 -3.29 -11.83 -5.70
N THR A 286 -4.50 -12.04 -6.22
CA THR A 286 -4.84 -11.75 -7.61
C THR A 286 -4.83 -10.25 -7.91
N THR A 287 -5.42 -9.44 -7.03
CA THR A 287 -5.46 -7.98 -7.20
C THR A 287 -4.10 -7.34 -6.94
N LEU A 288 -3.29 -7.90 -6.03
CA LEU A 288 -1.89 -7.50 -5.81
C LEU A 288 -1.08 -7.68 -7.09
N ASN A 289 -1.19 -8.84 -7.73
CA ASN A 289 -0.49 -9.12 -8.97
C ASN A 289 -0.92 -8.16 -10.10
N ALA A 290 -2.21 -7.85 -10.19
CA ALA A 290 -2.72 -6.84 -11.12
C ALA A 290 -2.14 -5.45 -10.85
N LEU A 291 -2.09 -5.02 -9.58
CA LEU A 291 -1.47 -3.76 -9.18
C LEU A 291 0.02 -3.72 -9.53
N CYS A 292 0.78 -4.76 -9.16
CA CYS A 292 2.20 -4.89 -9.51
C CYS A 292 2.39 -4.77 -11.03
N THR A 293 1.56 -5.43 -11.83
CA THR A 293 1.64 -5.35 -13.30
C THR A 293 1.44 -3.91 -13.77
N ARG A 294 0.45 -3.19 -13.24
CA ARG A 294 0.15 -1.81 -13.67
C ARG A 294 1.21 -0.80 -13.19
N VAL A 295 1.75 -0.99 -11.99
CA VAL A 295 2.91 -0.23 -11.48
C VAL A 295 4.13 -0.49 -12.35
N ALA A 296 4.36 -1.73 -12.76
CA ALA A 296 5.45 -2.09 -13.67
C ALA A 296 5.29 -1.45 -15.07
N MET A 297 4.03 -1.28 -15.53
CA MET A 297 3.68 -0.58 -16.76
C MET A 297 3.71 0.96 -16.62
N HIS A 298 4.13 1.49 -15.46
CA HIS A 298 4.19 2.92 -15.16
C HIS A 298 2.86 3.67 -15.24
N GLU A 299 1.74 2.97 -15.06
CA GLU A 299 0.43 3.63 -15.05
C GLU A 299 0.29 4.60 -13.86
N PHE A 300 0.90 4.26 -12.72
CA PHE A 300 0.93 5.09 -11.52
C PHE A 300 2.11 4.71 -10.62
N SER A 301 2.39 5.53 -9.61
CA SER A 301 3.43 5.30 -8.60
C SER A 301 2.89 5.64 -7.22
N ILE A 302 3.17 4.76 -6.27
CA ILE A 302 2.55 4.74 -4.94
C ILE A 302 3.46 5.44 -3.93
N PHE A 303 4.74 5.12 -3.91
CA PHE A 303 5.62 5.47 -2.79
C PHE A 303 6.38 6.78 -2.98
N LYS A 304 6.91 7.04 -4.19
CA LYS A 304 7.65 8.27 -4.55
C LYS A 304 8.60 8.77 -3.44
N SER A 305 8.42 10.01 -2.97
CA SER A 305 9.20 10.62 -1.89
C SER A 305 8.77 10.19 -0.48
N ARG A 306 7.64 9.50 -0.35
CA ARG A 306 7.05 9.06 0.92
C ARG A 306 7.49 7.67 1.35
N LEU A 307 8.22 6.95 0.50
CA LEU A 307 8.69 5.59 0.74
C LEU A 307 9.21 5.38 2.17
N ALA A 308 10.13 6.22 2.64
CA ALA A 308 10.70 6.07 3.98
C ALA A 308 9.67 6.14 5.12
N ASN A 309 8.68 7.03 5.02
CA ASN A 309 7.65 7.15 6.06
C ASN A 309 6.67 5.98 6.00
N ILE A 310 6.32 5.53 4.79
CA ILE A 310 5.43 4.38 4.59
C ILE A 310 6.08 3.10 5.12
N VAL A 311 7.35 2.83 4.78
CA VAL A 311 8.03 1.63 5.29
C VAL A 311 8.17 1.67 6.81
N LEU A 312 8.49 2.81 7.41
CA LEU A 312 8.51 2.93 8.88
C LEU A 312 7.14 2.70 9.51
N SER A 313 6.08 3.26 8.93
CA SER A 313 4.70 3.02 9.38
C SER A 313 4.30 1.55 9.21
N SER A 314 4.84 0.85 8.22
CA SER A 314 4.46 -0.53 7.95
C SER A 314 4.92 -1.55 8.99
N LEU A 315 5.85 -1.17 9.89
CA LEU A 315 6.34 -2.05 10.95
C LEU A 315 5.23 -2.50 11.90
N GLN A 316 4.15 -1.73 12.03
CA GLN A 316 2.98 -2.07 12.85
C GLN A 316 1.83 -2.71 12.04
N TRP A 317 2.01 -2.89 10.72
CA TRP A 317 1.00 -3.52 9.87
C TRP A 317 1.07 -5.05 9.97
N SER A 318 0.01 -5.72 9.54
CA SER A 318 -0.04 -7.17 9.47
C SER A 318 1.00 -7.76 8.51
N SER A 319 1.32 -9.05 8.70
CA SER A 319 2.24 -9.79 7.82
C SER A 319 1.84 -9.70 6.33
N TRP A 320 0.54 -9.83 6.03
CA TRP A 320 0.04 -9.70 4.66
C TRP A 320 0.25 -8.31 4.08
N GLU A 321 -0.06 -7.26 4.85
CA GLU A 321 0.12 -5.88 4.41
C GLU A 321 1.61 -5.56 4.19
N GLN A 322 2.50 -6.00 5.08
CA GLN A 322 3.95 -5.84 4.91
C GLN A 322 4.44 -6.57 3.67
N TYR A 323 4.01 -7.82 3.46
CA TYR A 323 4.38 -8.59 2.27
C TYR A 323 3.96 -7.88 0.98
N GLY A 324 2.69 -7.47 0.87
CA GLY A 324 2.17 -6.80 -0.31
C GLY A 324 2.81 -5.43 -0.55
N MET A 325 3.10 -4.68 0.51
CA MET A 325 3.83 -3.41 0.43
C MET A 325 5.21 -3.61 -0.17
N TRP A 326 5.98 -4.59 0.31
CA TRP A 326 7.33 -4.84 -0.19
C TRP A 326 7.36 -5.33 -1.63
N ASP A 327 6.40 -6.15 -2.05
CA ASP A 327 6.30 -6.55 -3.46
C ASP A 327 6.02 -5.33 -4.37
N LEU A 328 5.14 -4.40 -3.95
CA LEU A 328 4.92 -3.16 -4.68
C LEU A 328 6.16 -2.24 -4.69
N VAL A 329 6.88 -2.12 -3.58
CA VAL A 329 8.13 -1.32 -3.49
C VAL A 329 9.17 -1.86 -4.48
N VAL A 330 9.41 -3.17 -4.49
CA VAL A 330 10.38 -3.80 -5.38
C VAL A 330 10.00 -3.54 -6.84
N VAL A 331 8.73 -3.73 -7.19
CA VAL A 331 8.24 -3.52 -8.56
C VAL A 331 8.37 -2.06 -8.99
N GLU A 332 7.97 -1.10 -8.15
CA GLU A 332 8.08 0.32 -8.46
C GLU A 332 9.53 0.76 -8.68
N LEU A 333 10.46 0.27 -7.84
CA LEU A 333 11.89 0.57 -7.98
C LEU A 333 12.48 -0.05 -9.26
N GLN A 334 12.11 -1.29 -9.59
CA GLN A 334 12.59 -1.99 -10.79
C GLN A 334 12.04 -1.38 -12.09
N ALA A 335 10.78 -0.95 -12.09
CA ALA A 335 10.16 -0.29 -13.21
C ALA A 335 10.78 1.09 -13.43
N GLY A 336 10.83 1.93 -12.37
CA GLY A 336 11.27 3.32 -12.44
C GLY A 336 12.69 3.52 -12.98
N ARG A 337 13.62 2.59 -12.68
CA ARG A 337 15.08 2.72 -12.95
C ARG A 337 15.61 4.13 -12.69
N SER A 338 15.08 4.79 -11.67
CA SER A 338 15.37 6.18 -11.35
C SER A 338 16.40 6.22 -10.24
N THR A 339 17.52 6.91 -10.48
CA THR A 339 18.56 7.14 -9.48
C THR A 339 18.03 7.85 -8.24
N ALA A 340 16.99 8.70 -8.40
CA ALA A 340 16.32 9.34 -7.28
C ALA A 340 15.50 8.35 -6.43
N ALA A 341 14.84 7.38 -7.07
CA ALA A 341 14.08 6.34 -6.38
C ALA A 341 15.01 5.38 -5.61
N GLU A 342 16.13 4.97 -6.22
CA GLU A 342 17.17 4.19 -5.53
C GLU A 342 17.72 4.94 -4.31
N LYS A 343 18.04 6.24 -4.46
CA LYS A 343 18.50 7.07 -3.34
C LYS A 343 17.45 7.18 -2.22
N ASN A 344 16.17 7.33 -2.58
CA ASN A 344 15.08 7.34 -1.60
C ASN A 344 14.96 5.99 -0.89
N MET A 345 15.12 4.87 -1.61
CA MET A 345 15.15 3.54 -1.03
C MET A 345 16.33 3.34 -0.07
N MET A 346 17.54 3.79 -0.42
CA MET A 346 18.70 3.70 0.48
C MET A 346 18.52 4.55 1.74
N ALA A 347 17.90 5.73 1.61
CA ALA A 347 17.52 6.54 2.76
C ALA A 347 16.45 5.87 3.63
N ALA A 348 15.46 5.20 3.03
CA ALA A 348 14.44 4.43 3.74
C ALA A 348 15.07 3.22 4.47
N ALA A 349 15.88 2.42 3.78
CA ALA A 349 16.57 1.26 4.34
C ALA A 349 17.36 1.61 5.60
N ARG A 350 18.15 2.69 5.56
CA ARG A 350 18.91 3.16 6.73
C ARG A 350 18.02 3.51 7.91
N LYS A 351 16.90 4.19 7.68
CA LYS A 351 15.97 4.55 8.77
C LYS A 351 15.34 3.30 9.39
N VAL A 352 14.90 2.36 8.55
CA VAL A 352 14.24 1.14 9.00
C VAL A 352 15.22 0.22 9.72
N LEU A 353 16.43 0.04 9.18
CA LEU A 353 17.51 -0.72 9.82
C LEU A 353 17.93 -0.16 11.18
N ALA A 354 17.68 1.12 11.46
CA ALA A 354 17.99 1.72 12.75
C ALA A 354 16.94 1.40 13.85
N CYS A 355 15.74 0.93 13.48
CA CYS A 355 14.64 0.73 14.44
C CYS A 355 13.89 -0.60 14.31
N VAL A 356 14.08 -1.36 13.22
CA VAL A 356 13.39 -2.64 13.00
C VAL A 356 13.91 -3.70 13.97
N ASN A 357 12.99 -4.45 14.58
CA ASN A 357 13.33 -5.66 15.31
C ASN A 357 13.23 -6.85 14.33
N PRO A 358 14.36 -7.48 13.94
CA PRO A 358 14.35 -8.54 12.93
C PRO A 358 13.55 -9.78 13.33
N LYS A 359 13.32 -9.99 14.63
CA LYS A 359 12.50 -11.11 15.15
C LYS A 359 11.00 -10.84 15.11
N GLU A 360 10.59 -9.58 15.12
CA GLU A 360 9.17 -9.17 15.11
C GLU A 360 8.68 -8.76 13.72
N SER A 361 9.58 -8.44 12.80
CA SER A 361 9.23 -7.98 11.44
C SER A 361 9.98 -8.76 10.35
N PRO A 362 9.80 -10.09 10.23
CA PRO A 362 10.51 -10.91 9.25
C PRO A 362 10.16 -10.55 7.80
N GLU A 363 8.95 -10.10 7.52
CA GLU A 363 8.51 -9.62 6.19
C GLU A 363 9.31 -8.39 5.78
N THR A 364 9.50 -7.45 6.72
CA THR A 364 10.32 -6.26 6.49
C THR A 364 11.78 -6.62 6.26
N MET A 365 12.34 -7.56 7.02
CA MET A 365 13.70 -8.03 6.77
C MET A 365 13.85 -8.68 5.39
N THR A 366 12.86 -9.47 4.97
CA THR A 366 12.85 -10.11 3.65
C THR A 366 12.73 -9.07 2.53
N GLY A 367 11.85 -8.08 2.67
CA GLY A 367 11.67 -6.99 1.73
C GLY A 367 12.92 -6.12 1.59
N LEU A 368 13.52 -5.74 2.71
CA LEU A 368 14.81 -5.04 2.73
C LEU A 368 15.90 -5.86 2.04
N LEU A 369 15.99 -7.17 2.30
CA LEU A 369 16.96 -8.03 1.64
C LEU A 369 16.78 -7.98 0.12
N LYS A 370 15.54 -8.21 -0.37
CA LYS A 370 15.20 -8.12 -1.81
C LYS A 370 15.66 -6.79 -2.41
N CYS A 371 15.37 -5.66 -1.77
CA CYS A 371 15.81 -4.36 -2.27
C CYS A 371 17.34 -4.22 -2.25
N LEU A 372 17.99 -4.49 -1.11
CA LEU A 372 19.41 -4.25 -0.95
C LEU A 372 20.24 -5.10 -1.92
N ILE A 373 19.91 -6.37 -2.14
CA ILE A 373 20.69 -7.22 -3.07
C ILE A 373 20.55 -6.83 -4.54
N HIS A 374 19.55 -6.01 -4.90
CA HIS A 374 19.28 -5.61 -6.29
C HIS A 374 19.77 -4.21 -6.63
N PHE A 375 19.86 -3.30 -5.65
CA PHE A 375 20.17 -1.88 -5.91
C PHE A 375 21.55 -1.48 -5.37
N ARG A 376 22.16 -0.48 -6.04
CA ARG A 376 23.52 -0.01 -5.72
C ARG A 376 23.52 0.72 -4.36
N PRO A 377 24.39 0.33 -3.40
CA PRO A 377 24.45 1.00 -2.12
C PRO A 377 25.03 2.42 -2.21
N ASP A 378 24.60 3.28 -1.30
CA ASP A 378 25.34 4.49 -0.93
C ASP A 378 26.25 4.26 0.29
N THR A 379 27.18 5.18 0.52
CA THR A 379 28.12 5.11 1.65
C THR A 379 27.41 5.01 3.01
N SER A 380 26.24 5.64 3.15
CA SER A 380 25.52 5.71 4.41
C SER A 380 24.82 4.41 4.76
N VAL A 381 24.22 3.73 3.78
CA VAL A 381 23.62 2.41 3.98
C VAL A 381 24.70 1.35 4.17
N LEU A 382 25.82 1.40 3.43
CA LEU A 382 26.98 0.52 3.65
C LEU A 382 27.45 0.60 5.10
N GLN A 383 27.67 1.82 5.59
CA GLN A 383 28.04 2.04 6.98
C GLN A 383 27.00 1.45 7.95
N SER A 384 25.72 1.59 7.64
CA SER A 384 24.64 1.05 8.49
C SER A 384 24.69 -0.47 8.52
N VAL A 385 24.85 -1.15 7.37
CA VAL A 385 24.92 -2.63 7.28
C VAL A 385 26.13 -3.19 8.01
N PHE A 386 27.32 -2.58 7.86
CA PHE A 386 28.50 -3.02 8.59
C PHE A 386 28.34 -2.88 10.12
N LYS A 387 27.60 -1.85 10.57
CA LYS A 387 27.33 -1.57 11.98
C LYS A 387 26.14 -2.33 12.56
N LEU A 388 25.45 -3.15 11.78
CA LEU A 388 24.31 -3.92 12.31
C LEU A 388 24.78 -4.89 13.40
N PRO A 389 24.07 -4.93 14.55
CA PRO A 389 24.38 -5.84 15.65
C PRO A 389 24.11 -7.29 15.26
N ASP A 390 24.64 -8.23 16.04
CA ASP A 390 24.47 -9.67 15.80
C ASP A 390 23.01 -10.14 15.90
N ALA A 391 22.10 -9.30 16.43
CA ALA A 391 20.65 -9.57 16.44
C ALA A 391 20.03 -9.71 15.04
N TYR A 392 20.73 -9.27 13.97
CA TYR A 392 20.31 -9.41 12.58
C TYR A 392 20.79 -10.71 11.92
N ASP A 393 21.40 -11.62 12.69
CA ASP A 393 21.91 -12.92 12.22
C ASP A 393 22.74 -12.79 10.93
N ASP A 394 22.39 -13.54 9.88
CA ASP A 394 23.12 -13.58 8.61
C ASP A 394 22.67 -12.52 7.60
N PHE A 395 21.66 -11.70 7.92
CA PHE A 395 21.18 -10.62 7.04
C PHE A 395 22.31 -9.69 6.54
N PRO A 396 23.15 -9.09 7.40
CA PRO A 396 24.22 -8.22 6.92
C PRO A 396 25.24 -8.95 6.04
N LEU A 397 25.51 -10.23 6.31
CA LEU A 397 26.44 -11.01 5.50
C LEU A 397 25.87 -11.30 4.11
N ALA A 398 24.59 -11.69 4.03
CA ALA A 398 23.92 -11.93 2.75
C ALA A 398 23.93 -10.67 1.86
N VAL A 399 23.61 -9.51 2.44
CA VAL A 399 23.64 -8.23 1.71
C VAL A 399 25.05 -7.89 1.22
N LEU A 400 26.05 -7.98 2.11
CA LEU A 400 27.44 -7.66 1.78
C LEU A 400 28.01 -8.60 0.72
N ALA A 401 27.75 -9.92 0.83
CA ALA A 401 28.18 -10.89 -0.17
C ALA A 401 27.66 -10.53 -1.57
N CYS A 402 26.37 -10.20 -1.68
CA CYS A 402 25.77 -9.78 -2.95
C CYS A 402 26.35 -8.46 -3.47
N TRP A 403 26.61 -7.48 -2.60
CA TRP A 403 27.20 -6.20 -3.01
C TRP A 403 28.66 -6.31 -3.43
N MET A 404 29.44 -7.20 -2.81
CA MET A 404 30.82 -7.44 -3.22
C MET A 404 30.91 -8.05 -4.62
N ASP A 405 29.92 -8.86 -5.00
CA ASP A 405 29.83 -9.44 -6.34
C ASP A 405 29.30 -8.42 -7.38
N LYS A 406 28.19 -7.74 -7.08
CA LYS A 406 27.51 -6.84 -8.03
C LYS A 406 28.10 -5.43 -8.11
N PHE A 407 28.64 -4.92 -7.01
CA PHE A 407 29.13 -3.54 -6.88
C PHE A 407 30.50 -3.48 -6.18
N PRO A 408 31.51 -4.25 -6.65
CA PRO A 408 32.80 -4.41 -5.98
C PRO A 408 33.47 -3.06 -5.70
N ASP A 409 33.50 -2.15 -6.68
CA ASP A 409 34.15 -0.84 -6.55
C ASP A 409 33.64 -0.05 -5.35
N VAL A 410 32.32 -0.04 -5.11
CA VAL A 410 31.70 0.74 -4.02
C VAL A 410 32.07 0.19 -2.66
N VAL A 411 32.04 -1.14 -2.52
CA VAL A 411 32.35 -1.81 -1.26
C VAL A 411 33.83 -1.71 -0.97
N THR A 412 34.68 -1.96 -1.97
CA THR A 412 36.14 -1.85 -1.86
C THR A 412 36.57 -0.44 -1.48
N ASP A 413 36.04 0.60 -2.14
CA ASP A 413 36.36 1.99 -1.82
C ASP A 413 35.94 2.36 -0.39
N TYR A 414 34.77 1.89 0.05
CA TYR A 414 34.29 2.12 1.41
C TYR A 414 35.16 1.44 2.46
N VAL A 415 35.49 0.16 2.26
CA VAL A 415 36.33 -0.63 3.16
C VAL A 415 37.73 -0.02 3.23
N ARG A 416 38.36 0.25 2.06
CA ARG A 416 39.67 0.91 1.97
C ARG A 416 39.68 2.22 2.73
N GLY A 417 38.74 3.13 2.43
CA GLY A 417 38.68 4.44 3.08
C GLY A 417 38.41 4.36 4.59
N THR A 418 37.72 3.33 5.06
CA THR A 418 37.50 3.12 6.51
C THR A 418 38.76 2.59 7.19
N LEU A 419 39.44 1.62 6.58
CA LEU A 419 40.68 1.03 7.11
C LEU A 419 41.84 2.03 7.08
N GLU A 420 42.00 2.81 6.01
CA GLU A 420 43.02 3.85 5.90
C GLU A 420 42.84 4.93 6.98
N LYS A 421 41.60 5.37 7.22
CA LYS A 421 41.28 6.32 8.31
C LYS A 421 41.64 5.73 9.67
N ALA A 422 41.32 4.47 9.91
CA ALA A 422 41.68 3.78 11.15
C ALA A 422 43.21 3.66 11.31
N ALA A 423 43.91 3.33 10.22
CA ALA A 423 45.37 3.21 10.19
C ALA A 423 46.08 4.54 10.47
N ALA A 424 45.54 5.65 9.93
CA ALA A 424 46.04 7.02 10.12
C ALA A 424 45.79 7.58 11.53
N MET A 425 44.74 7.15 12.22
CA MET A 425 44.36 7.63 13.57
C MET A 425 45.16 6.98 14.72
N GLY A 426 46.02 6.00 14.43
CA GLY A 426 46.95 5.38 15.41
C GLY A 426 46.28 4.61 16.56
N GLU A 427 47.05 4.33 17.63
CA GLU A 427 46.65 3.56 18.84
C GLU A 427 45.41 4.08 19.58
N ARG A 428 44.89 5.26 19.23
CA ARG A 428 43.66 5.83 19.82
C ARG A 428 42.38 5.23 19.24
N SER A 429 42.45 4.47 18.16
CA SER A 429 41.29 3.90 17.47
C SER A 429 41.05 2.44 17.88
N LYS A 430 40.61 2.20 19.11
CA LYS A 430 39.76 1.03 19.42
C LYS A 430 38.35 1.29 18.88
N ASP A 431 38.23 1.64 17.60
CA ASP A 431 36.92 1.91 17.00
C ASP A 431 36.19 0.57 16.86
N PRO A 432 35.12 0.34 17.65
CA PRO A 432 34.35 -0.90 17.57
C PRO A 432 33.83 -1.14 16.14
N ALA A 433 33.59 -0.09 15.36
CA ALA A 433 33.12 -0.21 13.98
C ALA A 433 34.14 -0.90 13.05
N VAL A 434 35.44 -0.70 13.27
CA VAL A 434 36.50 -1.35 12.48
C VAL A 434 36.62 -2.82 12.88
N ALA A 435 36.53 -3.12 14.18
CA ALA A 435 36.55 -4.50 14.66
C ALA A 435 35.34 -5.30 14.15
N ASP A 436 34.14 -4.70 14.14
CA ASP A 436 32.93 -5.33 13.62
C ASP A 436 32.98 -5.51 12.10
N MET A 437 33.59 -4.56 11.37
CA MET A 437 33.84 -4.68 9.94
C MET A 437 34.76 -5.86 9.64
N LEU A 438 35.89 -5.97 10.34
CA LEU A 438 36.83 -7.09 10.17
C LEU A 438 36.19 -8.42 10.51
N ARG A 439 35.39 -8.50 11.59
CA ARG A 439 34.64 -9.72 11.94
C ARG A 439 33.67 -10.15 10.84
N LYS A 440 32.98 -9.20 10.20
CA LYS A 440 32.09 -9.49 9.07
C LYS A 440 32.86 -9.93 7.82
N LEU A 441 33.99 -9.30 7.52
CA LEU A 441 34.89 -9.71 6.42
C LEU A 441 35.44 -11.13 6.62
N ASP A 442 35.85 -11.47 7.85
CA ASP A 442 36.31 -12.80 8.21
C ASP A 442 35.23 -13.87 8.01
N ARG A 443 34.01 -13.62 8.50
CA ARG A 443 32.88 -14.53 8.27
C ARG A 443 32.56 -14.72 6.78
N LEU A 444 32.62 -13.65 5.99
CA LEU A 444 32.41 -13.72 4.54
C LEU A 444 33.52 -14.52 3.85
N GLN A 445 34.78 -14.32 4.25
CA GLN A 445 35.90 -15.08 3.72
C GLN A 445 35.79 -16.57 4.08
N ALA A 446 35.42 -16.90 5.32
CA ALA A 446 35.19 -18.28 5.75
C ALA A 446 34.07 -18.97 4.93
N GLN A 447 32.96 -18.27 4.70
CA GLN A 447 31.84 -18.77 3.89
C GLN A 447 32.28 -18.99 2.43
N HIS A 448 33.00 -18.03 1.84
CA HIS A 448 33.50 -18.14 0.47
C HIS A 448 34.45 -19.32 0.30
N SER A 449 35.42 -19.49 1.20
CA SER A 449 36.33 -20.64 1.20
C SER A 449 35.58 -21.97 1.39
N SER A 450 34.55 -22.02 2.23
CA SER A 450 33.72 -23.21 2.40
C SER A 450 32.91 -23.55 1.14
N CYS A 451 32.39 -22.56 0.42
CA CYS A 451 31.68 -22.78 -0.84
C CYS A 451 32.61 -23.27 -1.95
N LEU A 452 33.80 -22.68 -2.09
CA LEU A 452 34.79 -23.12 -3.08
C LEU A 452 35.32 -24.53 -2.79
N ALA A 453 35.44 -24.92 -1.52
CA ALA A 453 35.85 -26.28 -1.17
C ALA A 453 34.80 -27.35 -1.57
N ALA A 454 33.52 -26.96 -1.67
CA ALA A 454 32.45 -27.82 -2.16
C ALA A 454 32.46 -27.91 -3.70
N ASP A 455 32.71 -26.80 -4.40
CA ASP A 455 32.79 -26.73 -5.86
C ASP A 455 34.22 -26.98 -6.37
N ARG A 456 34.62 -28.27 -6.38
CA ARG A 456 35.98 -28.74 -6.75
C ARG A 456 36.46 -28.40 -8.18
N GLU A 457 35.62 -27.78 -9.02
CA GLU A 457 35.92 -27.48 -10.43
C GLU A 457 36.04 -25.97 -10.74
N ALA A 458 35.78 -25.08 -9.77
CA ALA A 458 35.83 -23.65 -10.01
C ALA A 458 37.25 -23.09 -9.87
N ALA A 459 37.86 -22.64 -10.97
CA ALA A 459 39.12 -21.89 -11.02
C ALA A 459 38.96 -20.43 -10.50
N GLN A 460 38.25 -20.26 -9.37
CA GLN A 460 37.99 -18.96 -8.76
C GLN A 460 39.04 -18.67 -7.68
N SER A 461 39.47 -17.41 -7.58
CA SER A 461 40.41 -16.98 -6.53
C SER A 461 39.84 -17.30 -5.14
N PRO A 462 40.66 -17.74 -4.17
CA PRO A 462 40.22 -18.12 -2.84
C PRO A 462 39.66 -16.95 -2.02
N GLU A 463 39.99 -15.72 -2.41
CA GLU A 463 39.64 -14.48 -1.72
C GLU A 463 38.33 -13.89 -2.23
N ILE A 464 37.55 -13.32 -1.29
CA ILE A 464 36.41 -12.48 -1.62
C ILE A 464 36.85 -11.23 -2.41
N ALA A 465 35.98 -10.70 -3.26
CA ALA A 465 36.32 -9.65 -4.23
C ALA A 465 37.01 -8.41 -3.61
N VAL A 466 36.61 -8.02 -2.39
CA VAL A 466 37.16 -6.86 -1.69
C VAL A 466 38.60 -7.08 -1.20
N LEU A 467 38.98 -8.31 -0.85
CA LEU A 467 40.33 -8.60 -0.36
C LEU A 467 41.37 -8.71 -1.49
N ARG A 468 40.91 -8.86 -2.74
CA ARG A 468 41.77 -8.84 -3.93
C ARG A 468 42.37 -7.45 -4.22
N ASP A 469 41.84 -6.41 -3.58
CA ASP A 469 42.43 -5.08 -3.68
C ASP A 469 43.66 -4.97 -2.77
N GLU A 470 44.82 -4.72 -3.38
CA GLU A 470 46.10 -4.58 -2.66
C GLU A 470 46.07 -3.51 -1.56
N GLY A 471 45.32 -2.42 -1.77
CA GLY A 471 45.17 -1.37 -0.77
C GLY A 471 44.40 -1.86 0.46
N VAL A 472 43.29 -2.56 0.24
CA VAL A 472 42.53 -3.22 1.32
C VAL A 472 43.36 -4.30 2.00
N ALA A 473 44.00 -5.20 1.25
CA ALA A 473 44.82 -6.27 1.80
C ALA A 473 45.95 -5.72 2.69
N ALA A 474 46.71 -4.73 2.21
CA ALA A 474 47.77 -4.09 2.99
C ALA A 474 47.23 -3.40 4.25
N ALA A 475 46.07 -2.75 4.17
CA ALA A 475 45.43 -2.11 5.30
C ALA A 475 44.94 -3.13 6.34
N VAL A 476 44.35 -4.25 5.90
CA VAL A 476 43.94 -5.36 6.79
C VAL A 476 45.16 -5.96 7.49
N ARG A 477 46.24 -6.29 6.77
CA ARG A 477 47.50 -6.79 7.36
C ARG A 477 48.04 -5.82 8.42
N THR A 478 48.04 -4.52 8.12
CA THR A 478 48.49 -3.48 9.05
C THR A 478 47.65 -3.44 10.33
N VAL A 479 46.33 -3.64 10.22
CA VAL A 479 45.43 -3.65 11.39
C VAL A 479 45.56 -4.95 12.18
N LEU A 480 45.70 -6.11 11.52
CA LEU A 480 45.90 -7.42 12.16
C LEU A 480 47.21 -7.44 12.97
N HIS A 481 48.34 -7.04 12.37
CA HIS A 481 49.63 -6.99 13.06
C HIS A 481 49.67 -6.00 14.24
N ARG A 482 48.82 -4.97 14.24
CA ARG A 482 48.68 -4.05 15.39
C ARG A 482 47.85 -4.66 16.53
N GLN A 483 46.96 -5.61 16.24
CA GLN A 483 46.13 -6.28 17.25
C GLN A 483 46.85 -7.43 17.97
N ASP A 484 47.92 -8.00 17.39
CA ASP A 484 48.75 -9.06 17.99
C ASP A 484 49.37 -8.70 19.36
N GLY A 485 49.36 -7.42 19.76
CA GLY A 485 49.81 -6.98 21.09
C GLY A 485 48.80 -7.19 22.24
N ILE A 486 47.55 -7.58 21.96
CA ILE A 486 46.50 -7.80 22.96
C ILE A 486 45.71 -9.06 22.59
N ALA A 487 45.31 -9.86 23.58
CA ALA A 487 44.66 -11.19 23.50
C ALA A 487 43.33 -11.32 22.71
N SER A 488 43.06 -10.44 21.74
CA SER A 488 41.89 -10.47 20.87
C SER A 488 42.20 -10.85 19.41
N ALA A 489 43.48 -11.04 19.05
CA ALA A 489 43.93 -11.52 17.74
C ALA A 489 43.46 -12.96 17.42
N SER A 490 42.92 -13.70 18.40
CA SER A 490 42.43 -15.07 18.23
C SER A 490 41.07 -15.21 17.51
N ASN A 491 40.53 -14.15 16.92
CA ASN A 491 39.11 -14.12 16.52
C ASN A 491 38.85 -13.92 15.00
N LEU A 492 39.88 -13.95 14.13
CA LEU A 492 39.72 -13.74 12.67
C LEU A 492 40.49 -14.77 11.81
N PRO A 493 40.21 -16.08 11.98
CA PRO A 493 41.03 -17.16 11.41
C PRO A 493 40.99 -17.25 9.87
N ALA A 494 39.92 -16.80 9.22
CA ALA A 494 39.79 -16.89 7.77
C ALA A 494 40.57 -15.76 7.06
N LEU A 495 40.63 -14.57 7.66
CA LEU A 495 41.51 -13.50 7.18
C LEU A 495 42.99 -13.87 7.37
N ASP A 496 43.36 -14.42 8.52
CA ASP A 496 44.74 -14.87 8.75
C ASP A 496 45.16 -15.94 7.75
N ALA A 497 44.28 -16.92 7.48
CA ALA A 497 44.54 -17.95 6.48
C ALA A 497 44.70 -17.38 5.06
N ALA A 498 43.88 -16.39 4.68
CA ALA A 498 43.95 -15.76 3.36
C ALA A 498 45.27 -15.01 3.15
N PHE A 499 45.86 -14.42 4.19
CA PHE A 499 47.10 -13.63 4.07
C PHE A 499 48.39 -14.38 4.46
N SER A 500 48.29 -15.62 4.96
CA SER A 500 49.46 -16.41 5.39
C SER A 500 50.18 -17.14 4.25
N GLU A 501 49.61 -17.23 3.04
CA GLU A 501 50.20 -18.02 1.94
C GLU A 501 51.36 -17.33 1.17
N GLU A 502 51.71 -16.07 1.47
CA GLU A 502 52.80 -15.36 0.79
C GLU A 502 54.22 -15.56 1.40
N GLU A 503 54.34 -16.21 2.57
CA GLU A 503 55.65 -16.54 3.18
C GLU A 503 56.10 -17.98 2.90
N LEU A 504 56.28 -18.36 1.63
CA LEU A 504 57.10 -19.53 1.27
C LEU A 504 58.58 -19.11 1.18
N PRO A 505 59.48 -19.63 2.04
CA PRO A 505 60.89 -19.24 2.01
C PRO A 505 61.56 -19.72 0.71
N PRO A 506 62.51 -18.96 0.12
CA PRO A 506 63.10 -19.32 -1.15
C PRO A 506 63.85 -20.65 -1.03
N HIS A 507 63.45 -21.62 -1.87
CA HIS A 507 64.05 -22.94 -1.96
C HIS A 507 65.58 -22.86 -1.98
N LYS A 508 66.22 -23.43 -0.95
CA LYS A 508 67.64 -23.77 -0.97
C LYS A 508 67.89 -24.73 -2.13
N LYS A 509 68.63 -24.27 -3.14
CA LYS A 509 69.22 -25.12 -4.19
C LYS A 509 69.99 -26.28 -3.53
N PRO A 510 69.81 -27.54 -3.96
CA PRO A 510 70.70 -28.61 -3.55
C PRO A 510 72.05 -28.39 -4.24
N ARG A 511 73.11 -28.30 -3.43
CA ARG A 511 74.49 -28.36 -3.92
C ARG A 511 74.74 -29.78 -4.43
N LEU A 512 75.01 -29.89 -5.73
CA LEU A 512 75.74 -31.01 -6.32
C LEU A 512 77.14 -31.05 -5.66
N SER A 513 77.40 -32.07 -4.86
CA SER A 513 78.74 -32.51 -4.53
C SER A 513 79.04 -33.75 -5.36
N GLY A 514 79.98 -33.59 -6.30
CA GLY A 514 80.61 -34.69 -6.99
C GLY A 514 81.65 -35.41 -6.13
N ASP A 515 82.15 -36.48 -6.74
CA ASP A 515 83.36 -37.25 -6.50
C ASP A 515 83.37 -38.31 -5.40
N SER A 516 83.17 -39.57 -5.81
CA SER A 516 84.25 -40.55 -5.98
C SER A 516 83.80 -41.73 -6.84
#